data_AF-A0A4D4JBE9-F1
#
_entry.id   AF-A0A4D4JBE9-F1
#
_cell.length_a   1.000
_cell.length_b   1.000
_cell.length_c   1.000
_cell.angle_alpha   90.00
_cell.angle_beta   90.00
_cell.angle_gamma   90.00
#
_symmetry.space_group_name_H-M   'P 1'
#
loop_
_entity.id
_entity.type
_entity.pdbx_description
1 polymer ?
#
loop_
_entity_poly.entity_id
_entity_poly.type
_entity_poly.pdbx_seq_one_letter_code
_entity_poly.pdbx_strand_id
1 'polypeptide(L)'
;MNYTVLGKGPHAVRVRFRPGGVELRVHGSLISGNQDMARALRWVLNHREASADDIAELGESVTLEDICRLLTDLAPHGVPLSAWGNWWSRECARRAEVVQ
;
A
#
# COMPACT_ATOMS: atom_id res chain seq x y z
N MET A 1 6.10 -5.26 -20.12
CA MET A 1 5.49 -4.32 -19.14
C MET A 1 5.66 -4.91 -17.76
N ASN A 2 6.43 -4.25 -16.87
CA ASN A 2 6.65 -4.72 -15.50
C ASN A 2 5.53 -4.22 -14.59
N TYR A 3 4.83 -5.14 -13.93
CA TYR A 3 3.87 -4.86 -12.87
C TYR A 3 4.26 -5.70 -11.65
N THR A 4 4.02 -5.17 -10.45
CA THR A 4 4.20 -5.93 -9.21
C THR A 4 2.89 -6.64 -8.87
N VAL A 5 2.95 -7.93 -8.54
CA VAL A 5 1.78 -8.73 -8.16
C VAL A 5 1.79 -8.97 -6.66
N LEU A 6 0.67 -8.66 -6.01
CA LEU A 6 0.40 -8.99 -4.62
C LEU A 6 -0.65 -10.10 -4.56
N GLY A 7 -0.42 -11.11 -3.71
CA GLY A 7 -1.30 -12.27 -3.60
C GLY A 7 -1.21 -13.24 -4.78
N LYS A 8 -2.19 -14.14 -4.90
CA LYS A 8 -2.25 -15.20 -5.92
C LYS A 8 -3.67 -15.35 -6.49
N GLY A 9 -3.76 -15.92 -7.69
CA GLY A 9 -5.03 -16.32 -8.31
C GLY A 9 -5.94 -15.14 -8.71
N PRO A 10 -7.28 -15.32 -8.71
CA PRO A 10 -8.23 -14.30 -9.15
C PRO A 10 -8.32 -13.08 -8.23
N HIS A 11 -7.73 -13.16 -7.02
CA HIS A 11 -7.65 -12.09 -6.03
C HIS A 11 -6.32 -11.33 -6.08
N ALA A 12 -5.45 -11.64 -7.04
CA ALA A 12 -4.16 -10.97 -7.15
C ALA A 12 -4.31 -9.49 -7.52
N VAL A 13 -3.68 -8.61 -6.72
CA VAL A 13 -3.61 -7.17 -6.97
C VAL A 13 -2.42 -6.91 -7.88
N ARG A 14 -2.64 -6.27 -9.02
CA ARG A 14 -1.57 -5.87 -9.94
C ARG A 14 -1.33 -4.38 -9.80
N VAL A 15 -0.12 -4.02 -9.38
CA VAL A 15 0.32 -2.64 -9.18
C VAL A 15 1.18 -2.22 -10.36
N ARG A 16 0.76 -1.15 -11.05
CA ARG A 16 1.46 -0.57 -12.20
C ARG A 16 1.78 0.90 -11.91
N PHE A 17 3.06 1.23 -11.83
CA PHE A 17 3.50 2.62 -11.69
C PHE A 17 3.61 3.30 -13.05
N ARG A 18 3.23 4.58 -13.12
CA ARG A 18 3.24 5.42 -14.33
C ARG A 18 3.86 6.79 -13.99
N PRO A 19 4.28 7.59 -14.99
CA PRO A 19 4.83 8.93 -14.74
C PRO A 19 3.91 9.85 -13.92
N GLY A 20 2.58 9.71 -14.08
CA GLY A 20 1.59 10.52 -13.36
C GLY A 20 1.05 9.90 -12.06
N GLY A 21 1.45 8.69 -11.67
CA GLY A 21 0.90 8.02 -10.50
C GLY A 21 0.96 6.50 -10.53
N VAL A 22 -0.10 5.85 -10.07
CA VAL A 22 -0.17 4.38 -9.93
C VAL A 22 -1.53 3.85 -10.34
N GLU A 23 -1.58 2.64 -10.87
CA GLU A 23 -2.81 1.88 -11.06
C GLU A 23 -2.76 0.59 -10.29
N LEU A 24 -3.89 0.27 -9.64
CA LEU A 24 -4.10 -1.01 -8.99
C LEU A 24 -5.26 -1.69 -9.71
N ARG A 25 -4.97 -2.83 -10.31
CA ARG A 25 -6.00 -3.70 -10.87
C ARG A 25 -6.30 -4.81 -9.89
N VAL A 26 -7.54 -4.84 -9.44
CA VAL A 26 -8.12 -5.83 -8.51
C VAL A 26 -9.27 -6.54 -9.18
N HIS A 27 -9.88 -7.51 -8.50
CA HIS A 27 -11.01 -8.25 -9.03
C HIS A 27 -12.18 -7.30 -9.35
N GLY A 28 -12.46 -7.09 -10.64
CA GLY A 28 -13.58 -6.26 -11.09
C GLY A 28 -13.40 -4.74 -10.92
N SER A 29 -12.23 -4.24 -10.51
CA SER A 29 -12.00 -2.80 -10.36
C SER A 29 -10.60 -2.36 -10.78
N LEU A 30 -10.52 -1.10 -11.20
CA LEU A 30 -9.29 -0.38 -11.52
C LEU A 30 -9.24 0.88 -10.67
N ILE A 31 -8.27 0.98 -9.79
CA ILE A 31 -8.03 2.16 -8.95
C ILE A 31 -6.90 2.95 -9.58
N SER A 32 -7.11 4.23 -9.83
CA SER A 32 -6.08 5.15 -10.33
C SER A 32 -5.68 6.12 -9.22
N GLY A 33 -4.41 6.04 -8.81
CA GLY A 33 -3.79 6.90 -7.82
C GLY A 33 -2.89 7.97 -8.44
N ASN A 34 -2.71 9.07 -7.72
CA ASN A 34 -1.81 10.16 -8.07
C ASN A 34 -0.33 9.83 -7.74
N GLN A 35 0.55 10.82 -7.86
CA GLN A 35 1.99 10.67 -7.57
C GLN A 35 2.28 10.38 -6.10
N ASP A 36 1.52 10.95 -5.15
CA ASP A 36 1.75 10.72 -3.72
C ASP A 36 1.40 9.28 -3.32
N MET A 37 0.26 8.79 -3.82
CA MET A 37 -0.11 7.38 -3.68
C MET A 37 0.95 6.46 -4.33
N ALA A 38 1.48 6.84 -5.49
CA ALA A 38 2.54 6.08 -6.14
C ALA A 38 3.83 6.06 -5.29
N ARG A 39 4.20 7.18 -4.68
CA ARG A 39 5.38 7.28 -3.79
C ARG A 39 5.21 6.39 -2.56
N ALA A 40 4.07 6.50 -1.88
CA ALA A 40 3.73 5.67 -0.73
C ALA A 40 3.77 4.17 -1.08
N LEU A 41 3.10 3.76 -2.17
CA LEU A 41 3.08 2.36 -2.56
C LEU A 41 4.43 1.83 -3.04
N ARG A 42 5.27 2.64 -3.70
CA ARG A 42 6.65 2.22 -4.01
C ARG A 42 7.44 1.95 -2.73
N TRP A 43 7.28 2.82 -1.75
CA TRP A 43 7.96 2.69 -0.46
C TRP A 43 7.56 1.39 0.24
N VAL A 44 6.25 1.13 0.36
CA VAL A 44 5.69 -0.10 0.93
C VAL A 44 6.18 -1.35 0.21
N LEU A 45 6.24 -1.33 -1.13
CA LEU A 45 6.69 -2.48 -1.91
C LEU A 45 8.20 -2.77 -1.75
N ASN A 46 9.01 -1.73 -1.56
CA ASN A 46 10.43 -1.87 -1.30
C ASN A 46 10.71 -2.33 0.15
N HIS A 47 9.83 -2.00 1.09
CA HIS A 47 9.94 -2.33 2.51
C HIS A 47 8.77 -3.22 2.95
N ARG A 48 8.63 -4.40 2.34
CA ARG A 48 7.56 -5.35 2.68
C ARG A 48 7.59 -5.78 4.15
N GLU A 49 8.79 -5.83 4.73
CA GLU A 49 9.02 -5.97 6.16
C GLU A 49 9.83 -4.75 6.63
N ALA A 50 9.12 -3.67 6.95
CA ALA A 50 9.77 -2.46 7.44
C ALA A 50 10.27 -2.63 8.88
N SER A 51 11.40 -2.02 9.17
CA SER A 51 11.98 -1.84 10.49
C SER A 51 11.70 -0.43 11.03
N ALA A 52 12.06 -0.18 12.30
CA ALA A 52 11.95 1.16 12.87
C ALA A 52 12.85 2.18 12.14
N ASP A 53 14.02 1.74 11.68
CA ASP A 53 14.97 2.58 10.94
C ASP A 53 14.41 2.95 9.56
N ASP A 54 13.78 2.00 8.85
CA ASP A 54 13.11 2.29 7.58
C ASP A 54 12.03 3.37 7.75
N ILE A 55 11.25 3.30 8.83
CA ILE A 55 10.22 4.29 9.12
C ILE A 55 10.82 5.67 9.40
N ALA A 56 11.99 5.75 10.02
CA ALA A 56 12.67 7.03 10.24
C ALA A 56 13.13 7.68 8.93
N GLU A 57 13.32 6.90 7.87
CA GLU A 57 13.62 7.38 6.52
C GLU A 57 12.38 7.84 5.74
N LEU A 58 11.17 7.68 6.29
CA LEU A 58 9.97 8.31 5.73
C LEU A 58 10.10 9.83 5.87
N GLY A 59 10.57 10.47 4.80
CA GLY A 59 10.69 11.93 4.73
C GLY A 59 9.34 12.64 4.86
N GLU A 60 9.38 13.97 4.96
CA GLU A 60 8.22 14.82 5.28
C GLU A 60 7.01 14.68 4.33
N SER A 61 7.20 14.17 3.12
CA SER A 61 6.14 14.10 2.11
C SER A 61 5.20 12.89 2.24
N VAL A 62 5.57 11.85 2.99
CA VAL A 62 4.72 10.67 3.22
C VAL A 62 4.99 10.16 4.62
N THR A 63 3.99 10.23 5.49
CA THR A 63 4.12 9.72 6.86
C THR A 63 3.69 8.25 6.96
N LEU A 64 4.08 7.58 8.05
CA LEU A 64 3.58 6.24 8.36
C LEU A 64 2.04 6.23 8.52
N GLU A 65 1.47 7.31 9.05
CA GLU A 65 0.02 7.48 9.17
C GLU A 65 -0.66 7.57 7.80
N ASP A 66 -0.09 8.34 6.86
CA ASP A 66 -0.60 8.43 5.50
C ASP A 66 -0.57 7.08 4.79
N ILE A 67 0.50 6.31 4.98
CA ILE A 67 0.60 4.96 4.43
C ILE A 67 -0.49 4.06 5.03
N CYS A 68 -0.64 4.03 6.35
CA CYS A 68 -1.62 3.15 6.97
C CYS A 68 -3.06 3.54 6.65
N ARG A 69 -3.36 4.83 6.57
CA ARG A 69 -4.64 5.34 6.06
C ARG A 69 -4.87 4.89 4.63
N LEU A 70 -3.90 5.11 3.74
CA LEU A 70 -3.98 4.68 2.35
C LEU A 70 -4.24 3.17 2.20
N LEU A 71 -3.46 2.33 2.90
CA LEU A 71 -3.61 0.88 2.79
C LEU A 71 -4.96 0.39 3.34
N THR A 72 -5.48 1.06 4.37
CA THR A 72 -6.80 0.77 4.95
C THR A 72 -7.92 1.20 4.00
N ASP A 73 -7.81 2.38 3.39
CA ASP A 73 -8.78 2.90 2.43
C ASP A 73 -8.87 2.05 1.15
N LEU A 74 -7.82 1.28 0.82
CA LEU A 74 -7.84 0.35 -0.30
C LEU A 74 -8.58 -0.97 0.00
N ALA A 75 -8.79 -1.31 1.27
CA ALA A 75 -9.44 -2.57 1.66
C ALA A 75 -10.90 -2.68 1.18
N PRO A 76 -11.77 -1.65 1.33
CA PRO A 76 -13.12 -1.64 0.74
C PRO A 76 -13.12 -1.80 -0.78
N HIS A 77 -12.02 -1.44 -1.46
CA HIS A 77 -11.87 -1.60 -2.90
C HIS A 77 -11.30 -2.97 -3.31
N GLY A 78 -11.22 -3.94 -2.40
CA GLY A 78 -10.78 -5.30 -2.70
C GLY A 78 -9.26 -5.50 -2.68
N VAL A 79 -8.51 -4.58 -2.08
CA VAL A 79 -7.08 -4.75 -1.79
C VAL A 79 -6.93 -4.96 -0.26
N PRO A 80 -7.00 -6.20 0.25
CA PRO A 80 -6.93 -6.41 1.69
C PRO A 80 -5.56 -6.01 2.25
N LEU A 81 -5.50 -5.52 3.50
CA LEU A 81 -4.26 -5.17 4.19
C LEU A 81 -3.21 -6.29 4.17
N SER A 82 -3.66 -7.54 4.27
CA SER A 82 -2.82 -8.73 4.21
C SER A 82 -2.08 -8.92 2.88
N ALA A 83 -2.52 -8.29 1.79
CA ALA A 83 -1.83 -8.34 0.51
C ALA A 83 -0.48 -7.59 0.52
N TRP A 84 -0.30 -6.67 1.46
CA TRP A 84 0.89 -5.81 1.56
C TRP A 84 2.00 -6.40 2.42
N GLY A 85 1.73 -7.50 3.14
CA GLY A 85 2.67 -8.17 4.04
C GLY A 85 2.23 -8.14 5.50
N ASN A 86 2.74 -9.08 6.29
CA ASN A 86 2.34 -9.27 7.69
C ASN A 86 2.68 -8.04 8.56
N TRP A 87 3.80 -7.38 8.29
CA TRP A 87 4.21 -6.20 9.03
C TRP A 87 3.19 -5.07 8.87
N TRP A 88 2.90 -4.70 7.62
CA TRP A 88 1.93 -3.66 7.27
C TRP A 88 0.52 -3.95 7.80
N SER A 89 0.07 -5.20 7.67
CA SER A 89 -1.23 -5.60 8.19
C SER A 89 -1.33 -5.42 9.71
N ARG A 90 -0.27 -5.71 10.47
CA ARG A 90 -0.25 -5.53 11.93
C ARG A 90 -0.12 -4.06 12.31
N GLU A 91 0.78 -3.33 11.68
CA GLU A 91 1.09 -1.95 12.08
C GLU A 91 -0.07 -0.99 11.81
N CYS A 92 -0.81 -1.21 10.71
CA CYS A 92 -1.98 -0.40 10.39
C CYS A 92 -3.20 -0.81 11.23
N ALA A 93 -3.39 -2.10 11.55
CA ALA A 93 -4.42 -2.53 12.49
C ALA A 93 -4.21 -1.93 13.89
N ARG A 94 -2.97 -1.98 14.41
CA ARG A 94 -2.60 -1.39 15.70
C ARG A 94 -2.95 0.10 15.80
N ARG A 95 -2.87 0.86 14.69
CA ARG A 95 -3.20 2.29 14.68
C ARG A 95 -4.69 2.57 14.56
N ALA A 96 -5.43 1.74 13.85
CA ALA A 96 -6.88 1.88 13.76
C ALA A 96 -7.55 1.75 15.15
N GLU A 97 -7.00 0.91 16.03
CA GLU A 97 -7.48 0.71 17.40
C GLU A 97 -7.19 1.90 18.33
N VAL A 98 -6.19 2.74 18.04
CA VAL A 98 -5.77 3.88 18.88
C VAL A 98 -6.63 5.13 18.64
N VAL A 99 -7.42 5.15 17.57
CA VAL A 99 -8.26 6.30 17.16
C VAL A 99 -9.73 6.13 17.61
N GLN A 100 -10.04 5.07 18.37
CA GLN A 100 -11.36 4.83 18.99
C GLN A 100 -11.38 5.19 20.47
#